data_AF-A0A853ZTS7-F1
#
_entry.id   AF-A0A853ZTS7-F1
#
_cell.length_a   1.000
_cell.length_b   1.000
_cell.length_c   1.000
_cell.angle_alpha   90.00
_cell.angle_beta   90.00
_cell.angle_gamma   90.00
#
_symmetry.space_group_name_H-M   'P 1'
#
loop_
_entity.id
_entity.type
_entity.pdbx_description
1 polymer ?
#
loop_
_entity_poly.entity_id
_entity_poly.type
_entity_poly.pdbx_seq_one_letter_code
_entity_poly.pdbx_strand_id
1 'polypeptide(L)'
;MAWQKWKTLLARLLVAQGELLNMQIRKLTHDDLPRASALCLDAFMLAVAPSLSAQGIDTFAKVVAAQAFAERMEGDNLMLVCVPDGVMVGLIELKQGCHVAMLFVAPGYVGLSGPGMQILGSKTRLDSVGEGLTLSL
;
A
#
# COMPACT_ATOMS: atom_id res chain seq x y z
N MET A 1 15.52 -4.05 18.99
CA MET A 1 14.85 -2.78 19.40
C MET A 1 15.02 -1.61 18.43
N ALA A 2 16.17 -1.46 17.75
CA ALA A 2 16.36 -0.37 16.77
C ALA A 2 15.34 -0.42 15.61
N TRP A 3 15.11 -1.61 15.05
CA TRP A 3 14.19 -1.83 13.91
C TRP A 3 12.76 -1.31 14.11
N GLN A 4 12.18 -1.51 15.29
CA GLN A 4 10.83 -1.04 15.59
C GLN A 4 10.73 0.50 15.58
N LYS A 5 11.82 1.17 16.00
CA LYS A 5 11.92 2.64 15.95
C LYS A 5 12.00 3.13 14.51
N TRP A 6 12.75 2.44 13.64
CA TRP A 6 12.84 2.76 12.21
C TRP A 6 11.52 2.53 11.46
N LYS A 7 10.80 1.43 11.71
CA LYS A 7 9.43 1.21 11.19
C LYS A 7 8.49 2.38 11.56
N THR A 8 8.56 2.80 12.81
CA THR A 8 7.74 3.92 13.33
C THR A 8 8.16 5.26 12.72
N LEU A 9 9.46 5.48 12.52
CA LEU A 9 9.99 6.70 11.89
C LEU A 9 9.59 6.79 10.42
N LEU A 10 9.69 5.68 9.68
CA LEU A 10 9.32 5.62 8.26
C LEU A 10 7.81 5.86 8.09
N ALA A 11 6.98 5.19 8.89
CA ALA A 11 5.53 5.43 8.89
C ALA A 11 5.22 6.91 9.20
N ARG A 12 5.91 7.51 10.17
CA ARG A 12 5.76 8.94 10.51
C ARG A 12 6.19 9.87 9.38
N LEU A 13 7.28 9.56 8.68
CA LEU A 13 7.76 10.33 7.53
C LEU A 13 6.77 10.31 6.37
N LEU A 14 6.21 9.12 6.06
CA LEU A 14 5.22 8.96 4.99
C LEU A 14 3.90 9.70 5.32
N VAL A 15 3.47 9.65 6.59
CA VAL A 15 2.30 10.40 7.09
C VAL A 15 2.56 11.92 6.98
N ALA A 16 3.72 12.39 7.48
CA ALA A 16 4.06 13.82 7.49
C ALA A 16 4.22 14.42 6.08
N GLN A 17 4.72 13.64 5.10
CA GLN A 17 4.81 14.10 3.71
C GLN A 17 3.45 14.17 3.02
N GLY A 18 2.48 13.34 3.43
CA GLY A 18 1.11 13.37 2.92
C GLY A 18 0.30 14.61 3.35
N GLU A 19 0.53 15.10 4.57
CA GLU A 19 -0.18 16.25 5.15
C GLU A 19 0.06 17.57 4.38
N LEU A 20 1.16 17.70 3.64
CA LEU A 20 1.52 18.93 2.91
C LEU A 20 0.73 19.13 1.60
N LEU A 21 -0.09 18.16 1.16
CA LEU A 21 -0.79 18.19 -0.14
C LEU A 21 -2.27 17.76 -0.07
N ASN A 22 -2.91 17.82 1.10
CA ASN A 22 -4.25 17.21 1.34
C ASN A 22 -4.28 15.68 1.08
N MET A 23 -3.13 15.03 0.90
CA MET A 23 -3.02 13.60 0.67
C MET A 23 -2.77 12.85 1.97
N GLN A 24 -3.82 12.46 2.69
CA GLN A 24 -3.65 11.79 3.96
C GLN A 24 -3.16 10.34 3.77
N ILE A 25 -1.90 10.07 4.11
CA ILE A 25 -1.40 8.69 4.22
C ILE A 25 -1.55 8.25 5.67
N ARG A 26 -2.18 7.11 5.91
CA ARG A 26 -2.38 6.58 7.27
C ARG A 26 -2.43 5.07 7.28
N LYS A 27 -2.36 4.48 8.48
CA LYS A 27 -2.61 3.05 8.66
C LYS A 27 -4.04 2.70 8.25
N LEU A 28 -4.19 1.55 7.61
CA LEU A 28 -5.48 0.92 7.37
C LEU A 28 -6.14 0.59 8.73
N THR A 29 -7.43 0.88 8.86
CA THR A 29 -8.24 0.51 10.02
C THR A 29 -9.29 -0.52 9.64
N HIS A 30 -9.93 -1.17 10.62
CA HIS A 30 -10.98 -2.16 10.33
C HIS A 30 -12.16 -1.56 9.55
N ASP A 31 -12.48 -0.28 9.78
CA ASP A 31 -13.57 0.42 9.07
C ASP A 31 -13.25 0.66 7.59
N ASP A 32 -11.98 0.60 7.21
CA ASP A 32 -11.53 0.77 5.84
C ASP A 32 -11.58 -0.53 5.03
N LEU A 33 -11.69 -1.69 5.68
CA LEU A 33 -11.58 -3.00 5.03
C LEU A 33 -12.52 -3.20 3.83
N PRO A 34 -13.81 -2.81 3.89
CA PRO A 34 -14.67 -2.92 2.72
C PRO A 34 -14.19 -2.06 1.56
N ARG A 35 -13.69 -0.85 1.84
CA ARG A 35 -13.20 0.09 0.81
C ARG A 35 -11.87 -0.34 0.23
N ALA A 36 -10.97 -0.85 1.05
CA ALA A 36 -9.69 -1.42 0.63
C ALA A 36 -9.89 -2.64 -0.29
N SER A 37 -10.82 -3.52 0.08
CA SER A 37 -11.21 -4.67 -0.72
C SER A 37 -11.72 -4.26 -2.11
N ALA A 38 -12.68 -3.32 -2.14
CA ALA A 38 -13.23 -2.79 -3.38
C ALA A 38 -12.17 -2.14 -4.26
N LEU A 39 -11.32 -1.26 -3.69
CA LEU A 39 -10.24 -0.61 -4.43
C LEU A 39 -9.27 -1.62 -5.07
N CYS A 40 -8.84 -2.63 -4.32
CA CYS A 40 -7.93 -3.64 -4.86
C CYS A 40 -8.60 -4.47 -5.96
N LEU A 41 -9.88 -4.81 -5.79
CA LEU A 41 -10.64 -5.57 -6.77
C LEU A 41 -10.84 -4.75 -8.05
N ASP A 42 -11.25 -3.49 -7.97
CA ASP A 42 -11.47 -2.61 -9.12
C ASP A 42 -10.18 -2.41 -9.92
N ALA A 43 -9.07 -2.13 -9.22
CA ALA A 43 -7.77 -1.97 -9.85
C ALA A 43 -7.29 -3.28 -10.53
N PHE A 44 -7.47 -4.42 -9.86
CA PHE A 44 -7.13 -5.73 -10.42
C PHE A 44 -7.99 -6.12 -11.62
N MET A 45 -9.30 -5.89 -11.54
CA MET A 45 -10.26 -6.22 -12.59
C MET A 45 -9.98 -5.45 -13.87
N LEU A 46 -9.51 -4.21 -13.75
CA LEU A 46 -9.15 -3.41 -14.91
C LEU A 46 -7.79 -3.80 -15.50
N ALA A 47 -6.76 -3.97 -14.64
CA ALA A 47 -5.38 -4.09 -15.10
C ALA A 47 -4.93 -5.53 -15.38
N VAL A 48 -5.42 -6.51 -14.61
CA VAL A 48 -4.86 -7.88 -14.59
C VAL A 48 -5.90 -8.93 -14.98
N ALA A 49 -7.14 -8.81 -14.53
CA ALA A 49 -8.17 -9.82 -14.79
C ALA A 49 -8.39 -10.19 -16.28
N PRO A 50 -8.28 -9.28 -17.27
CA PRO A 50 -8.40 -9.65 -18.68
C PRO A 50 -7.37 -10.69 -19.16
N SER A 51 -6.27 -10.84 -18.43
CA SER A 51 -5.19 -11.80 -18.71
C SER A 51 -5.30 -13.11 -17.92
N LEU A 52 -6.31 -13.25 -17.06
CA LEU A 52 -6.45 -14.39 -16.14
C LEU A 52 -7.70 -15.22 -16.44
N SER A 53 -7.67 -16.47 -15.97
CA SER A 53 -8.85 -17.33 -15.95
C SER A 53 -9.83 -16.91 -14.83
N ALA A 54 -11.08 -17.37 -14.92
CA ALA A 54 -12.07 -17.18 -13.86
C ALA A 54 -11.56 -17.67 -12.49
N GLN A 55 -10.84 -18.80 -12.45
CA GLN A 55 -10.23 -19.31 -11.22
C GLN A 55 -9.17 -18.36 -10.65
N GLY A 56 -8.37 -17.71 -11.52
CA GLY A 56 -7.39 -16.71 -11.09
C GLY A 56 -8.05 -15.48 -10.48
N ILE A 57 -9.16 -15.02 -11.08
CA ILE A 57 -9.97 -13.91 -10.58
C ILE A 57 -10.57 -14.26 -9.21
N ASP A 58 -11.19 -15.44 -9.08
CA ASP A 58 -11.78 -15.91 -7.81
C ASP A 58 -10.74 -16.05 -6.70
N THR A 59 -9.53 -16.52 -7.05
CA THR A 59 -8.43 -16.66 -6.09
C THR A 59 -8.01 -15.29 -5.58
N PHE A 60 -7.85 -14.31 -6.48
CA PHE A 60 -7.48 -12.97 -6.08
C PHE A 60 -8.57 -12.30 -5.23
N ALA A 61 -9.85 -12.46 -5.59
CA ALA A 61 -10.97 -11.93 -4.82
C ALA A 61 -10.95 -12.40 -3.36
N LYS A 62 -10.55 -13.65 -3.10
CA LYS A 62 -10.36 -14.18 -1.73
C LYS A 62 -9.18 -13.53 -1.00
N VAL A 63 -8.07 -13.25 -1.70
CA VAL A 63 -6.87 -12.62 -1.13
C VAL A 63 -7.17 -11.19 -0.65
N VAL A 64 -7.98 -10.46 -1.41
CA VAL A 64 -8.35 -9.06 -1.10
C VAL A 64 -9.67 -8.94 -0.35
N ALA A 65 -10.27 -10.05 0.09
CA ALA A 65 -11.46 -10.01 0.92
C ALA A 65 -11.19 -9.26 2.24
N ALA A 66 -12.19 -8.52 2.73
CA ALA A 66 -12.09 -7.77 3.99
C ALA A 66 -11.59 -8.65 5.16
N GLN A 67 -12.08 -9.89 5.25
CA GLN A 67 -11.65 -10.85 6.28
C GLN A 67 -10.17 -11.22 6.15
N ALA A 68 -9.69 -11.44 4.93
CA ALA A 68 -8.28 -11.77 4.67
C ALA A 68 -7.35 -10.60 5.01
N PHE A 69 -7.79 -9.36 4.80
CA PHE A 69 -7.07 -8.18 5.29
C PHE A 69 -7.08 -8.10 6.83
N ALA A 70 -8.21 -8.35 7.49
CA ALA A 70 -8.32 -8.34 8.95
C ALA A 70 -7.32 -9.33 9.59
N GLU A 71 -7.26 -10.56 9.09
CA GLU A 71 -6.28 -11.57 9.53
C GLU A 71 -4.84 -11.09 9.34
N ARG A 72 -4.55 -10.44 8.21
CA ARG A 72 -3.22 -9.90 7.95
C ARG A 72 -2.89 -8.68 8.81
N MET A 73 -3.87 -7.91 9.26
CA MET A 73 -3.68 -6.79 10.19
C MET A 73 -3.28 -7.24 11.60
N GLU A 74 -3.63 -8.47 12.00
CA GLU A 74 -3.21 -9.06 13.28
C GLU A 74 -1.74 -9.54 13.26
N GLY A 75 -1.16 -9.73 12.06
CA GLY A 75 0.24 -10.10 11.87
C GLY A 75 1.22 -8.91 11.87
N ASP A 76 2.49 -9.16 11.54
CA ASP A 76 3.52 -8.12 11.38
C ASP A 76 3.46 -7.42 9.99
N ASN A 77 2.26 -7.28 9.43
CA ASN A 77 2.05 -6.60 8.16
C ASN A 77 1.72 -5.14 8.42
N LEU A 78 2.48 -4.24 7.81
CA LEU A 78 2.15 -2.83 7.81
C LEU A 78 1.29 -2.53 6.58
N MET A 79 0.03 -2.18 6.80
CA MET A 79 -0.89 -1.75 5.76
C MET A 79 -1.14 -0.25 5.84
N LEU A 80 -0.85 0.45 4.75
CA LEU A 80 -1.06 1.89 4.63
C LEU A 80 -2.04 2.17 3.49
N VAL A 81 -2.83 3.21 3.67
CA VAL A 81 -3.75 3.73 2.67
C VAL A 81 -3.44 5.19 2.38
N CYS A 82 -3.63 5.58 1.13
CA CYS A 82 -3.61 6.97 0.68
C CYS A 82 -5.06 7.44 0.52
N VAL A 83 -5.43 8.49 1.25
CA VAL A 83 -6.81 8.99 1.38
C VAL A 83 -6.85 10.51 1.16
N PRO A 84 -6.59 11.01 -0.07
CA PRO A 84 -6.80 12.42 -0.38
C PRO A 84 -8.29 12.78 -0.24
N ASP A 85 -8.57 13.88 0.45
CA ASP A 85 -9.92 14.43 0.62
C ASP A 85 -10.98 13.41 1.07
N GLY A 86 -10.58 12.43 1.89
CA GLY A 86 -11.46 11.37 2.40
C GLY A 86 -11.72 10.20 1.44
N VAL A 87 -11.15 10.23 0.23
CA VAL A 87 -11.30 9.17 -0.78
C VAL A 87 -10.06 8.28 -0.78
N MET A 88 -10.22 6.98 -0.55
CA MET A 88 -9.11 6.04 -0.66
C MET A 88 -8.72 5.84 -2.13
N VAL A 89 -7.48 6.17 -2.48
CA VAL A 89 -6.97 6.07 -3.86
C VAL A 89 -5.82 5.08 -4.02
N GLY A 90 -5.31 4.54 -2.91
CA GLY A 90 -4.27 3.52 -2.96
C GLY A 90 -4.07 2.78 -1.64
N LEU A 91 -3.49 1.59 -1.75
CA LEU A 91 -3.17 0.70 -0.65
C LEU A 91 -1.80 0.05 -0.89
N ILE A 92 -1.00 -0.02 0.17
CA ILE A 92 0.25 -0.80 0.19
C ILE A 92 0.28 -1.69 1.42
N GLU A 93 0.68 -2.95 1.22
CA GLU A 93 0.96 -3.92 2.29
C GLU A 93 2.45 -4.26 2.28
N LEU A 94 3.10 -4.08 3.42
CA LEU A 94 4.49 -4.44 3.66
C LEU A 94 4.58 -5.60 4.64
N LYS A 95 5.15 -6.72 4.20
CA LYS A 95 5.53 -7.86 5.03
C LYS A 95 6.92 -7.64 5.62
N GLN A 96 7.08 -7.99 6.91
CA GLN A 96 8.37 -7.92 7.62
C GLN A 96 9.03 -6.53 7.57
N GLY A 97 8.25 -5.47 7.29
CA GLY A 97 8.71 -4.09 7.22
C GLY A 97 9.46 -3.68 5.96
N CYS A 98 9.65 -4.58 4.99
CA CYS A 98 10.44 -4.29 3.79
C CYS A 98 9.93 -4.98 2.52
N HIS A 99 9.18 -6.08 2.61
CA HIS A 99 8.72 -6.79 1.42
C HIS A 99 7.35 -6.28 0.98
N VAL A 100 7.25 -5.70 -0.22
CA VAL A 100 5.95 -5.28 -0.79
C VAL A 100 5.15 -6.53 -1.13
N ALA A 101 4.11 -6.78 -0.34
CA ALA A 101 3.21 -7.92 -0.54
C ALA A 101 2.05 -7.56 -1.47
N MET A 102 1.54 -6.33 -1.37
CA MET A 102 0.48 -5.80 -2.23
C MET A 102 0.69 -4.30 -2.46
N LEU A 103 0.42 -3.85 -3.68
CA LEU A 103 0.38 -2.44 -4.05
C LEU A 103 -0.74 -2.24 -5.07
N PHE A 104 -1.75 -1.46 -4.69
CA PHE A 104 -2.90 -1.15 -5.54
C PHE A 104 -3.17 0.34 -5.55
N VAL A 105 -3.54 0.84 -6.73
CA VAL A 105 -3.86 2.24 -6.97
C VAL A 105 -5.15 2.27 -7.77
N ALA A 106 -6.06 3.15 -7.39
CA ALA A 106 -7.31 3.35 -8.12
C ALA A 106 -7.01 3.69 -9.60
N PRO A 107 -7.71 3.09 -10.57
CA PRO A 107 -7.43 3.24 -12.01
C PRO A 107 -7.19 4.66 -12.53
N GLY A 108 -7.94 5.64 -12.04
CA GLY A 108 -7.81 7.05 -12.44
C GLY A 108 -6.58 7.77 -11.89
N TYR A 109 -5.79 7.09 -11.05
CA TYR A 109 -4.60 7.63 -10.38
C TYR A 109 -3.30 6.93 -10.84
N VAL A 110 -3.41 5.94 -11.74
CA VAL A 110 -2.24 5.26 -12.34
C VAL A 110 -1.57 6.19 -13.35
N GLY A 111 -0.28 6.49 -13.15
CA GLY A 111 0.50 7.35 -14.05
C GLY A 111 0.47 8.85 -13.72
N LEU A 112 -0.28 9.28 -12.69
CA LEU A 112 -0.18 10.64 -12.17
C LEU A 112 1.09 10.79 -11.30
N SER A 113 1.95 11.73 -11.66
CA SER A 113 3.18 12.10 -10.92
C SER A 113 2.86 12.93 -9.66
N GLY A 114 1.88 12.50 -8.86
CA GLY A 114 1.55 13.13 -7.59
C GLY A 114 2.44 12.63 -6.45
N PRO A 115 2.80 13.44 -5.44
CA PRO A 115 3.66 13.01 -4.34
C PRO A 115 3.14 11.81 -3.53
N GLY A 116 1.84 11.57 -3.44
CA GLY A 116 1.29 10.33 -2.85
C GLY A 116 1.47 9.09 -3.72
N MET A 117 1.53 9.25 -5.05
CA MET A 117 1.88 8.20 -6.01
C MET A 117 3.39 8.00 -6.11
N GLN A 118 4.18 9.03 -5.84
CA GLN A 118 5.59 8.87 -5.50
C GLN A 118 5.69 8.13 -4.16
N ILE A 119 5.00 8.45 -3.09
CA ILE A 119 5.11 7.66 -1.86
C ILE A 119 4.69 6.18 -2.03
N LEU A 120 3.72 5.90 -2.91
CA LEU A 120 3.31 4.53 -3.27
C LEU A 120 4.20 3.86 -4.34
N GLY A 121 4.95 4.61 -5.16
CA GLY A 121 5.69 4.11 -6.33
C GLY A 121 7.12 4.65 -6.56
N SER A 122 7.60 5.58 -5.74
CA SER A 122 8.93 6.17 -5.79
C SER A 122 9.88 5.24 -5.09
N LYS A 123 10.45 4.34 -5.89
CA LYS A 123 11.82 3.86 -5.71
C LYS A 123 12.20 3.55 -4.26
N THR A 124 11.41 2.74 -3.57
CA THR A 124 12.03 1.77 -2.66
C THR A 124 12.57 0.68 -3.55
N ARG A 125 13.73 0.95 -4.15
CA ARG A 125 14.62 -0.12 -4.57
C ARG A 125 15.04 -0.80 -3.26
N LEU A 126 14.24 -1.76 -2.82
CA LEU A 126 14.58 -2.71 -1.79
C LEU A 126 15.58 -3.69 -2.41
N ASP A 127 16.74 -3.16 -2.77
CA ASP A 127 17.91 -3.98 -2.98
C ASP A 127 18.27 -4.51 -1.59
N SER A 128 18.15 -5.82 -1.42
CA SER A 128 18.84 -6.54 -0.37
C SER A 128 20.34 -6.40 -0.63
N VAL A 129 20.97 -5.34 -0.13
CA VAL A 129 22.43 -5.27 -0.04
C VAL A 129 22.78 -4.77 1.35
N GLY A 130 23.53 -5.60 2.06
CA GLY A 130 24.11 -5.25 3.33
C GLY A 130 24.95 -3.96 3.22
N GLU A 131 24.96 -3.23 4.32
CA GLU A 131 25.82 -2.06 4.58
C GLU A 131 25.40 -0.74 3.91
N GLY A 132 24.86 0.16 4.76
CA GLY A 132 24.98 1.63 4.68
C GLY A 132 24.39 2.33 3.45
N LEU A 133 23.24 2.97 3.60
CA LEU A 133 22.72 3.92 2.59
C LEU A 133 22.90 5.37 3.06
N THR A 134 23.78 6.08 2.35
CA THR A 134 23.89 7.54 2.35
C THR A 134 22.89 8.12 1.35
N LEU A 135 22.16 9.16 1.75
CA LEU A 135 21.27 9.94 0.90
C LEU A 135 22.07 10.95 0.07
N SER A 136 21.85 10.98 -1.24
CA SER A 136 22.15 12.14 -2.07
C SER A 136 20.92 12.42 -2.93
N LEU A 137 20.49 13.69 -2.87
CA LEU A 137 19.29 14.25 -3.50
C LEU A 137 19.31 14.12 -5.03
#